data_AF-A0A9N9EDF9-F1
#
_entry.id   AF-A0A9N9EDF9-F1
#
_cell.length_a   1.000
_cell.length_b   1.000
_cell.length_c   1.000
_cell.angle_alpha   90.00
_cell.angle_beta   90.00
_cell.angle_gamma   90.00
#
_symmetry.space_group_name_H-M   'P 1'
#
loop_
_entity.id
_entity.type
_entity.pdbx_description
1 polymer ?
#
loop_
_entity_poly.entity_id
_entity_poly.type
_entity_poly.pdbx_seq_one_letter_code
_entity_poly.pdbx_strand_id
1 'polypeptide(L)'
;SGGNTADDNSSSNQNTNETTPPQPAPDQPTQEEINNSKEKLEQAKQGGNKDELSEAIKKDEELKDKGVKSSENEAANKSAREELAKNKEDYRKTIFEATQKKLTNNGVNKDELGAEAKTKFQKLENGEITEKSAVDEAEQEIVKEVYEKAATKKYSDLERRVNQALKVDKDKKKLEALKSELSQFINNSNYQAKKSSAEALMKKVEVTLQNNTSDGNKGEFP
;
A
#
# COMPACT_ATOMS: atom_id res chain seq x y z
N SER A 1 42.46 -29.08 56.28
CA SER A 1 41.18 -29.78 56.47
C SER A 1 40.07 -28.77 56.66
N GLY A 2 39.01 -28.85 55.84
CA GLY A 2 37.63 -28.32 56.01
C GLY A 2 37.47 -26.84 56.40
N GLY A 3 36.64 -26.01 55.77
CA GLY A 3 35.46 -26.23 54.93
C GLY A 3 34.39 -25.19 55.35
N ASN A 4 33.61 -24.71 54.37
CA ASN A 4 32.39 -23.87 54.46
C ASN A 4 32.55 -22.41 54.94
N THR A 5 31.85 -21.40 54.43
CA THR A 5 30.72 -21.29 53.49
C THR A 5 30.65 -19.83 53.03
N ALA A 6 30.62 -19.57 51.72
CA ALA A 6 30.14 -18.32 51.16
C ALA A 6 28.84 -18.64 50.42
N ASP A 7 27.73 -18.34 51.07
CA ASP A 7 26.43 -18.21 50.42
C ASP A 7 26.49 -17.01 49.49
N ASP A 8 26.30 -17.22 48.20
CA ASP A 8 25.77 -16.16 47.35
C ASP A 8 24.76 -16.78 46.37
N ASN A 9 23.51 -16.76 46.83
CA ASN A 9 22.34 -17.13 46.07
C ASN A 9 21.95 -15.93 45.21
N SER A 10 22.36 -15.92 43.94
CA SER A 10 21.84 -14.97 42.96
C SER A 10 21.51 -15.68 41.64
N SER A 11 20.49 -16.54 41.70
CA SER A 11 19.76 -16.95 40.50
C SER A 11 18.74 -15.86 40.13
N SER A 12 19.11 -14.99 39.20
CA SER A 12 18.12 -14.22 38.44
C SER A 12 18.43 -14.38 36.96
N ASN A 13 17.98 -15.49 36.41
CA ASN A 13 17.98 -15.74 34.97
C ASN A 13 16.69 -15.14 34.40
N GLN A 14 16.65 -13.82 34.25
CA GLN A 14 15.61 -13.15 33.47
C GLN A 14 16.00 -13.23 31.98
N ASN A 15 15.65 -14.35 31.36
CA ASN A 15 15.59 -14.45 29.91
C ASN A 15 14.29 -13.78 29.45
N THR A 16 14.30 -12.45 29.34
CA THR A 16 13.21 -11.71 28.71
C THR A 16 13.34 -11.85 27.20
N ASN A 17 12.82 -12.96 26.68
CA ASN A 17 12.39 -13.05 25.28
C ASN A 17 11.18 -12.11 25.10
N GLU A 18 11.43 -10.81 25.14
CA GLU A 18 10.49 -9.81 24.64
C GLU A 18 10.45 -9.96 23.13
N THR A 19 9.56 -10.86 22.70
CA THR A 19 9.08 -10.90 21.33
C THR A 19 8.31 -9.60 21.14
N THR A 20 9.00 -8.55 20.70
CA THR A 20 8.35 -7.33 20.24
C THR A 20 7.30 -7.78 19.22
N PRO A 21 6.01 -7.44 19.41
CA PRO A 21 5.00 -7.70 18.39
C PRO A 21 5.52 -7.10 17.08
N PRO A 22 5.39 -7.80 15.93
CA PRO A 22 5.77 -7.21 14.66
C PRO A 22 5.06 -5.87 14.53
N GLN A 23 5.86 -4.80 14.55
CA GLN A 23 5.40 -3.44 14.33
C GLN A 23 4.58 -3.44 13.04
N PRO A 24 3.37 -2.85 13.01
CA PRO A 24 2.56 -2.81 11.81
C PRO A 24 3.41 -2.22 10.68
N ALA A 25 3.56 -2.99 9.60
CA ALA A 25 4.44 -2.64 8.51
C ALA A 25 3.93 -1.35 7.80
N PRO A 26 4.83 -0.48 7.30
CA PRO A 26 4.59 0.96 7.21
C PRO A 26 3.65 1.47 6.10
N ASP A 27 2.99 0.59 5.33
CA ASP A 27 2.42 0.98 4.04
C ASP A 27 0.88 1.03 3.97
N GLN A 28 0.16 0.57 4.99
CA GLN A 28 -1.31 0.68 5.02
C GLN A 28 -1.76 1.85 5.90
N PRO A 29 -2.71 2.69 5.44
CA PRO A 29 -3.22 3.78 6.26
C PRO A 29 -3.95 3.28 7.49
N THR A 30 -3.78 4.00 8.58
CA THR A 30 -4.51 3.81 9.82
C THR A 30 -5.95 4.32 9.69
N GLN A 31 -6.87 3.77 10.49
CA GLN A 31 -8.25 4.27 10.53
C GLN A 31 -8.31 5.75 10.94
N GLU A 32 -7.38 6.19 11.79
CA GLU A 32 -7.25 7.59 12.18
C GLU A 32 -6.89 8.47 10.98
N GLU A 33 -5.93 8.06 10.13
CA GLU A 33 -5.61 8.79 8.89
C GLU A 33 -6.79 8.87 7.94
N ILE A 34 -7.58 7.80 7.83
CA ILE A 34 -8.77 7.72 6.98
C ILE A 34 -9.85 8.69 7.49
N ASN A 35 -10.14 8.65 8.79
CA ASN A 35 -11.11 9.56 9.43
C ASN A 35 -10.66 11.02 9.32
N ASN A 36 -9.38 11.30 9.57
CA ASN A 36 -8.80 12.64 9.44
C ASN A 36 -8.90 13.17 8.01
N SER A 37 -8.76 12.30 7.00
CA SER A 37 -8.96 12.69 5.59
C SER A 37 -10.41 13.09 5.33
N LYS A 38 -11.37 12.30 5.83
CA LYS A 38 -12.80 12.58 5.71
C LYS A 38 -13.18 13.92 6.34
N GLU A 39 -12.75 14.16 7.58
CA GLU A 39 -13.01 15.41 8.28
C GLU A 39 -12.44 16.62 7.53
N LYS A 40 -11.22 16.49 6.99
CA LYS A 40 -10.59 17.54 6.17
C LYS A 40 -11.37 17.85 4.89
N LEU A 41 -11.89 16.82 4.20
CA LEU A 41 -12.75 17.02 3.03
C LEU A 41 -14.02 17.79 3.38
N GLU A 42 -14.65 17.46 4.51
CA GLU A 42 -15.87 18.12 4.97
C GLU A 42 -15.61 19.56 5.44
N GLN A 43 -14.54 19.80 6.19
CA GLN A 43 -14.16 21.13 6.67
C GLN A 43 -13.75 22.07 5.52
N ALA A 44 -12.90 21.60 4.61
CA ALA A 44 -12.45 22.41 3.47
C ALA A 44 -13.63 22.83 2.57
N LYS A 45 -14.63 21.95 2.42
CA LYS A 45 -15.86 22.27 1.70
C LYS A 45 -16.68 23.37 2.40
N GLN A 46 -16.79 23.32 3.73
CA GLN A 46 -17.53 24.33 4.51
C GLN A 46 -16.83 25.69 4.54
N GLY A 47 -15.49 25.69 4.58
CA GLY A 47 -14.68 26.92 4.59
C GLY A 47 -14.67 27.66 3.25
N GLY A 48 -14.99 26.99 2.14
CA GLY A 48 -15.01 27.58 0.80
C GLY A 48 -13.63 27.94 0.23
N ASN A 49 -12.54 27.56 0.93
CA ASN A 49 -11.18 27.75 0.47
C ASN A 49 -10.82 26.66 -0.55
N LYS A 50 -10.63 27.07 -1.82
CA LYS A 50 -10.35 26.15 -2.93
C LYS A 50 -9.01 25.44 -2.79
N ASP A 51 -8.01 26.08 -2.22
CA ASP A 51 -6.68 25.48 -2.05
C ASP A 51 -6.74 24.36 -1.00
N GLU A 52 -7.42 24.60 0.12
CA GLU A 52 -7.66 23.58 1.14
C GLU A 52 -8.48 22.40 0.59
N LEU A 53 -9.47 22.70 -0.25
CA LEU A 53 -10.31 21.69 -0.89
C LEU A 53 -9.51 20.82 -1.87
N SER A 54 -8.66 21.45 -2.68
CA SER A 54 -7.71 20.78 -3.58
C SER A 54 -6.76 19.86 -2.81
N GLU A 55 -6.13 20.35 -1.74
CA GLU A 55 -5.21 19.55 -0.93
C GLU A 55 -5.91 18.40 -0.20
N ALA A 56 -7.13 18.61 0.29
CA ALA A 56 -7.92 17.53 0.89
C ALA A 56 -8.25 16.42 -0.12
N ILE A 57 -8.63 16.79 -1.36
CA ILE A 57 -8.88 15.82 -2.44
C ILE A 57 -7.59 15.04 -2.76
N LYS A 58 -6.46 15.72 -2.97
CA LYS A 58 -5.18 15.05 -3.27
C LYS A 58 -4.77 14.09 -2.17
N LYS A 59 -4.92 14.48 -0.90
CA LYS A 59 -4.59 13.64 0.24
C LYS A 59 -5.46 12.39 0.31
N ASP A 60 -6.76 12.53 0.04
CA ASP A 60 -7.68 11.40 -0.02
C ASP A 60 -7.30 10.43 -1.16
N GLU A 61 -6.91 10.97 -2.31
CA GLU A 61 -6.42 10.17 -3.43
C GLU A 61 -5.12 9.41 -3.11
N GLU A 62 -4.21 10.01 -2.33
CA GLU A 62 -3.00 9.33 -1.84
C GLU A 62 -3.33 8.16 -0.88
N LEU A 63 -4.39 8.27 -0.07
CA LEU A 63 -4.84 7.16 0.78
C LEU A 63 -5.40 6.01 -0.05
N LYS A 64 -6.17 6.32 -1.10
CA LYS A 64 -6.68 5.30 -2.04
C LYS A 64 -5.54 4.54 -2.72
N ASP A 65 -4.43 5.20 -3.05
CA ASP A 65 -3.26 4.55 -3.64
C ASP A 65 -2.66 3.47 -2.72
N LYS A 66 -2.71 3.71 -1.42
CA LYS A 66 -2.26 2.76 -0.39
C LYS A 66 -3.25 1.61 -0.14
N GLY A 67 -4.33 1.53 -0.92
CA GLY A 67 -5.29 0.42 -0.91
C GLY A 67 -6.51 0.65 -0.02
N VAL A 68 -6.72 1.88 0.47
CA VAL A 68 -7.97 2.25 1.16
C VAL A 68 -9.16 2.00 0.24
N LYS A 69 -10.24 1.45 0.78
CA LYS A 69 -11.44 1.15 -0.02
C LYS A 69 -12.13 2.46 -0.40
N SER A 70 -12.50 2.57 -1.68
CA SER A 70 -13.20 3.75 -2.22
C SER A 70 -14.40 4.17 -1.35
N SER A 71 -15.13 3.20 -0.80
CA SER A 71 -16.34 3.43 0.02
C SER A 71 -16.13 4.21 1.32
N GLU A 72 -14.92 4.26 1.88
CA GLU A 72 -14.72 4.85 3.21
C GLU A 72 -14.90 6.37 3.21
N ASN A 73 -14.43 7.04 2.16
CA ASN A 73 -14.50 8.50 2.01
C ASN A 73 -15.30 8.94 0.78
N GLU A 74 -15.96 8.00 0.07
CA GLU A 74 -16.60 8.24 -1.24
C GLU A 74 -17.54 9.44 -1.25
N ALA A 75 -18.45 9.52 -0.27
CA ALA A 75 -19.45 10.59 -0.23
C ALA A 75 -18.82 11.98 0.04
N ALA A 76 -17.85 12.03 0.97
CA ALA A 76 -17.14 13.27 1.30
C ALA A 76 -16.28 13.73 0.11
N ASN A 77 -15.53 12.82 -0.50
CA ASN A 77 -14.69 13.08 -1.67
C ASN A 77 -15.54 13.52 -2.87
N LYS A 78 -16.63 12.80 -3.18
CA LYS A 78 -17.55 13.17 -4.27
C LYS A 78 -18.11 14.57 -4.09
N SER A 79 -18.59 14.89 -2.88
CA SER A 79 -19.13 16.22 -2.58
C SER A 79 -18.05 17.32 -2.67
N ALA A 80 -16.83 17.06 -2.20
CA ALA A 80 -15.70 17.97 -2.35
C ALA A 80 -15.33 18.21 -3.82
N ARG A 81 -15.30 17.14 -4.63
CA ARG A 81 -15.05 17.21 -6.07
C ARG A 81 -16.14 17.98 -6.81
N GLU A 82 -17.40 17.82 -6.44
CA GLU A 82 -18.52 18.61 -6.99
C GLU A 82 -18.38 20.10 -6.69
N GLU A 83 -17.99 20.45 -5.46
CA GLU A 83 -17.77 21.85 -5.08
C GLU A 83 -16.59 22.47 -5.84
N LEU A 84 -15.45 21.76 -5.90
CA LEU A 84 -14.27 22.23 -6.62
C LEU A 84 -14.53 22.36 -8.12
N ALA A 85 -15.34 21.46 -8.70
CA ALA A 85 -15.71 21.48 -10.12
C ALA A 85 -16.51 22.71 -10.55
N LYS A 86 -17.02 23.53 -9.62
CA LYS A 86 -17.57 24.86 -9.94
C LYS A 86 -16.51 25.78 -10.56
N ASN A 87 -15.22 25.54 -10.27
CA ASN A 87 -14.10 26.09 -11.02
C ASN A 87 -13.42 24.99 -11.85
N LYS A 88 -13.74 24.95 -13.14
CA LYS A 88 -13.25 23.94 -14.09
C LYS A 88 -11.72 23.84 -14.13
N GLU A 89 -11.02 24.97 -14.07
CA GLU A 89 -9.57 25.06 -14.14
C GLU A 89 -8.91 24.47 -12.88
N ASP A 90 -9.37 24.87 -11.69
CA ASP A 90 -8.85 24.36 -10.42
C ASP A 90 -9.12 22.87 -10.27
N TYR A 91 -10.31 22.44 -10.68
CA TYR A 91 -10.69 21.03 -10.64
C TYR A 91 -9.78 20.18 -11.53
N ARG A 92 -9.67 20.52 -12.82
CA ARG A 92 -8.77 19.83 -13.74
C ARG A 92 -7.35 19.80 -13.21
N LYS A 93 -6.81 20.94 -12.74
CA LYS A 93 -5.44 21.02 -12.21
C LYS A 93 -5.25 20.07 -11.02
N THR A 94 -6.20 20.06 -10.09
CA THR A 94 -6.18 19.18 -8.91
C THR A 94 -6.18 17.72 -9.31
N ILE A 95 -7.07 17.32 -10.23
CA ILE A 95 -7.16 15.93 -10.72
C ILE A 95 -5.91 15.53 -11.51
N PHE A 96 -5.36 16.43 -12.34
CA PHE A 96 -4.11 16.19 -13.04
C PHE A 96 -2.95 15.95 -12.07
N GLU A 97 -2.78 16.81 -11.07
CA GLU A 97 -1.72 16.69 -10.07
C GLU A 97 -1.88 15.41 -9.23
N ALA A 98 -3.12 15.08 -8.81
CA ALA A 98 -3.41 13.82 -8.14
C ALA A 98 -3.04 12.63 -9.03
N THR A 99 -3.45 12.63 -10.31
CA THR A 99 -3.13 11.57 -11.27
C THR A 99 -1.62 11.45 -11.49
N GLN A 100 -0.88 12.55 -11.62
CA GLN A 100 0.57 12.56 -11.76
C GLN A 100 1.27 11.96 -10.53
N LYS A 101 0.78 12.28 -9.33
CA LYS A 101 1.23 11.64 -8.08
C LYS A 101 0.94 10.14 -8.09
N LYS A 102 -0.24 9.70 -8.55
CA LYS A 102 -0.59 8.27 -8.66
C LYS A 102 0.39 7.51 -9.54
N LEU A 103 0.74 8.07 -10.71
CA LEU A 103 1.79 7.52 -11.58
C LEU A 103 3.11 7.35 -10.82
N THR A 104 3.56 8.43 -10.17
CA THR A 104 4.83 8.48 -9.43
C THR A 104 4.86 7.49 -8.27
N ASN A 105 3.85 7.50 -7.40
CA ASN A 105 3.72 6.63 -6.23
C ASN A 105 3.68 5.15 -6.61
N ASN A 106 3.15 4.83 -7.78
CA ASN A 106 3.08 3.47 -8.29
C ASN A 106 4.26 3.10 -9.21
N GLY A 107 5.23 4.00 -9.40
CA GLY A 107 6.41 3.77 -10.23
C GLY A 107 6.06 3.52 -11.70
N VAL A 108 5.01 4.15 -12.22
CA VAL A 108 4.57 4.06 -13.62
C VAL A 108 4.91 5.37 -14.33
N ASN A 109 5.71 5.28 -15.37
CA ASN A 109 6.03 6.44 -16.22
C ASN A 109 4.88 6.70 -17.21
N LYS A 110 4.72 7.97 -17.63
CA LYS A 110 3.74 8.37 -18.65
C LYS A 110 3.89 7.59 -19.96
N ASP A 111 5.11 7.24 -20.35
CA ASP A 111 5.38 6.48 -21.56
C ASP A 111 5.05 4.99 -21.44
N GLU A 112 4.86 4.49 -20.21
CA GLU A 112 4.39 3.12 -19.98
C GLU A 112 2.87 3.02 -20.20
N LEU A 113 2.11 4.12 -20.16
CA LEU A 113 0.67 4.14 -20.44
C LEU A 113 0.38 3.76 -21.90
N GLY A 114 -0.76 3.10 -22.11
CA GLY A 114 -1.31 2.83 -23.43
C GLY A 114 -1.65 4.11 -24.17
N ALA A 115 -1.79 4.01 -25.50
CA ALA A 115 -1.98 5.19 -26.35
C ALA A 115 -3.18 6.05 -25.93
N GLU A 116 -4.27 5.41 -25.51
CA GLU A 116 -5.50 6.09 -25.10
C GLU A 116 -5.33 6.85 -23.77
N ALA A 117 -4.90 6.17 -22.70
CA ALA A 117 -4.64 6.79 -21.41
C ALA A 117 -3.55 7.86 -21.49
N LYS A 118 -2.49 7.63 -22.28
CA LYS A 118 -1.43 8.63 -22.53
C LYS A 118 -2.00 9.89 -23.19
N THR A 119 -2.88 9.74 -24.17
CA THR A 119 -3.55 10.87 -24.83
C THR A 119 -4.44 11.62 -23.85
N LYS A 120 -5.22 10.92 -23.03
CA LYS A 120 -6.07 11.54 -22.00
C LYS A 120 -5.25 12.27 -20.94
N PHE A 121 -4.12 11.70 -20.51
CA PHE A 121 -3.20 12.35 -19.58
C PHE A 121 -2.60 13.63 -20.17
N GLN A 122 -2.21 13.62 -21.45
CA GLN A 122 -1.75 14.83 -22.15
C GLN A 122 -2.84 15.90 -22.26
N LYS A 123 -4.08 15.51 -22.53
CA LYS A 123 -5.21 16.44 -22.58
C LYS A 123 -5.52 17.09 -21.23
N LEU A 124 -5.39 16.34 -20.14
CA LEU A 124 -5.47 16.88 -18.77
C LEU A 124 -4.35 17.89 -18.51
N GLU A 125 -3.11 17.52 -18.84
CA GLU A 125 -1.91 18.35 -18.66
C GLU A 125 -2.01 19.68 -19.43
N ASN A 126 -2.44 19.61 -20.69
CA ASN A 126 -2.55 20.78 -21.58
C ASN A 126 -3.81 21.62 -21.35
N GLY A 127 -4.74 21.16 -20.50
CA GLY A 127 -6.02 21.83 -20.28
C GLY A 127 -7.01 21.74 -21.45
N GLU A 128 -6.85 20.76 -22.34
CA GLU A 128 -7.77 20.50 -23.46
C GLU A 128 -9.10 19.89 -23.02
N ILE A 129 -9.14 19.27 -21.83
CA ILE A 129 -10.37 18.82 -21.18
C ILE A 129 -10.53 19.51 -19.82
N THR A 130 -11.67 20.19 -19.64
CA THR A 130 -11.96 20.99 -18.44
C THR A 130 -13.33 20.69 -17.85
N GLU A 131 -14.23 20.08 -18.61
CA GLU A 131 -15.54 19.68 -18.11
C GLU A 131 -15.39 18.53 -17.12
N LYS A 132 -16.09 18.62 -15.98
CA LYS A 132 -15.99 17.67 -14.87
C LYS A 132 -16.11 16.21 -15.34
N SER A 133 -17.12 15.90 -16.16
CA SER A 133 -17.35 14.53 -16.64
C SER A 133 -16.17 14.01 -17.49
N ALA A 134 -15.63 14.84 -18.39
CA ALA A 134 -14.50 14.47 -19.23
C ALA A 134 -13.20 14.32 -18.41
N VAL A 135 -13.01 15.17 -17.39
CA VAL A 135 -11.88 15.06 -16.45
C VAL A 135 -11.98 13.77 -15.64
N ASP A 136 -13.17 13.43 -15.13
CA ASP A 136 -13.41 12.21 -14.35
C ASP A 136 -13.22 10.95 -15.18
N GLU A 137 -13.75 10.91 -16.40
CA GLU A 137 -13.56 9.79 -17.34
C GLU A 137 -12.07 9.60 -17.68
N ALA A 138 -11.36 10.70 -17.93
CA ALA A 138 -9.92 10.65 -18.19
C ALA A 138 -9.13 10.12 -17.00
N GLU A 139 -9.38 10.64 -15.80
CA GLU A 139 -8.75 10.14 -14.57
C GLU A 139 -9.02 8.65 -14.39
N GLN A 140 -10.29 8.23 -14.47
CA GLN A 140 -10.67 6.84 -14.24
C GLN A 140 -9.90 5.87 -15.15
N GLU A 141 -9.77 6.20 -16.43
CA GLU A 141 -9.06 5.36 -17.38
C GLU A 141 -7.56 5.32 -17.12
N ILE A 142 -6.95 6.48 -16.85
CA ILE A 142 -5.53 6.57 -16.54
C ILE A 142 -5.23 5.79 -15.26
N VAL A 143 -6.01 6.00 -14.21
CA VAL A 143 -5.82 5.37 -12.90
C VAL A 143 -5.99 3.86 -12.97
N LYS A 144 -6.99 3.38 -13.74
CA LYS A 144 -7.16 1.94 -13.99
C LYS A 144 -5.88 1.33 -14.59
N GLU A 145 -5.34 1.94 -15.65
CA GLU A 145 -4.14 1.41 -16.30
C GLU A 145 -2.89 1.53 -15.41
N VAL A 146 -2.77 2.62 -14.64
CA VAL A 146 -1.70 2.80 -13.65
C VAL A 146 -1.71 1.64 -12.65
N TYR A 147 -2.85 1.31 -12.06
CA TYR A 147 -2.94 0.23 -11.09
C TYR A 147 -2.67 -1.15 -11.70
N GLU A 148 -3.15 -1.41 -12.93
CA GLU A 148 -2.85 -2.67 -13.63
C GLU A 148 -1.35 -2.87 -13.88
N LYS A 149 -0.64 -1.81 -14.31
CA LYS A 149 0.81 -1.85 -14.53
C LYS A 149 1.57 -1.94 -13.20
N ALA A 150 1.17 -1.16 -12.21
CA ALA A 150 1.76 -1.19 -10.87
C ALA A 150 1.66 -2.58 -10.25
N ALA A 151 0.47 -3.19 -10.28
CA ALA A 151 0.22 -4.54 -9.80
C ALA A 151 1.12 -5.55 -10.51
N THR A 152 1.25 -5.44 -11.83
CA THR A 152 2.11 -6.33 -12.62
C THR A 152 3.57 -6.19 -12.24
N LYS A 153 4.12 -4.97 -12.18
CA LYS A 153 5.51 -4.70 -11.81
C LYS A 153 5.82 -5.19 -10.39
N LYS A 154 4.99 -4.81 -9.42
CA LYS A 154 5.15 -5.22 -8.02
C LYS A 154 5.04 -6.74 -7.86
N TYR A 155 4.08 -7.39 -8.52
CA TYR A 155 3.95 -8.85 -8.50
C TYR A 155 5.19 -9.54 -9.08
N SER A 156 5.69 -9.10 -10.24
CA SER A 156 6.87 -9.69 -10.87
C SER A 156 8.13 -9.57 -10.01
N ASP A 157 8.31 -8.44 -9.31
CA ASP A 157 9.41 -8.31 -8.34
C ASP A 157 9.26 -9.25 -7.14
N LEU A 158 8.05 -9.30 -6.54
CA LEU A 158 7.75 -10.21 -5.44
C LEU A 158 7.96 -11.68 -5.83
N GLU A 159 7.46 -12.08 -7.00
CA GLU A 159 7.65 -13.43 -7.54
C GLU A 159 9.12 -13.79 -7.69
N ARG A 160 9.93 -12.89 -8.26
CA ARG A 160 11.37 -13.09 -8.39
C ARG A 160 12.04 -13.24 -7.03
N ARG A 161 11.77 -12.33 -6.08
CA ARG A 161 12.38 -12.34 -4.74
C ARG A 161 11.98 -13.57 -3.93
N VAL A 162 10.72 -14.00 -4.02
CA VAL A 162 10.24 -15.24 -3.39
C VAL A 162 10.90 -16.46 -4.00
N ASN A 163 10.91 -16.58 -5.33
CA ASN A 163 11.53 -17.72 -5.99
C ASN A 163 13.04 -17.82 -5.69
N GLN A 164 13.73 -16.68 -5.55
CA GLN A 164 15.12 -16.65 -5.11
C GLN A 164 15.27 -17.12 -3.66
N ALA A 165 14.46 -16.60 -2.74
CA ALA A 165 14.51 -16.99 -1.32
C ALA A 165 14.18 -18.48 -1.10
N LEU A 166 13.23 -19.02 -1.87
CA LEU A 166 12.84 -20.43 -1.80
C LEU A 166 13.94 -21.38 -2.32
N LYS A 167 14.70 -20.96 -3.33
CA LYS A 167 15.71 -21.81 -4.00
C LYS A 167 17.10 -21.71 -3.39
N VAL A 168 17.54 -20.49 -3.05
CA VAL A 168 18.95 -20.18 -2.75
C VAL A 168 19.16 -20.00 -1.26
N ASP A 169 18.46 -19.05 -0.67
CA ASP A 169 18.82 -18.56 0.67
C ASP A 169 18.17 -19.39 1.78
N LYS A 170 16.93 -19.86 1.55
CA LYS A 170 16.04 -20.51 2.55
C LYS A 170 15.97 -19.79 3.91
N ASP A 171 16.35 -18.52 3.93
CA ASP A 171 16.41 -17.70 5.13
C ASP A 171 14.99 -17.45 5.63
N LYS A 172 14.72 -17.94 6.85
CA LYS A 172 13.42 -17.81 7.52
C LYS A 172 13.02 -16.34 7.69
N LYS A 173 13.94 -15.45 8.10
CA LYS A 173 13.62 -14.03 8.30
C LYS A 173 13.24 -13.37 6.98
N LYS A 174 13.96 -13.70 5.90
CA LYS A 174 13.65 -13.20 4.55
C LYS A 174 12.31 -13.69 4.04
N LEU A 175 11.98 -14.97 4.27
CA LEU A 175 10.69 -15.55 3.87
C LEU A 175 9.52 -14.97 4.66
N GLU A 176 9.68 -14.71 5.97
CA GLU A 176 8.65 -14.03 6.77
C GLU A 176 8.42 -12.59 6.30
N ALA A 177 9.49 -11.85 5.98
CA ALA A 177 9.37 -10.50 5.40
C ALA A 177 8.61 -10.53 4.06
N LEU A 178 8.96 -11.46 3.16
CA LEU A 178 8.28 -11.62 1.87
C LEU A 178 6.82 -12.08 2.03
N LYS A 179 6.50 -12.88 3.05
CA LYS A 179 5.12 -13.25 3.40
C LYS A 179 4.31 -12.01 3.81
N SER A 180 4.90 -11.12 4.62
CA SER A 180 4.27 -9.87 5.01
C SER A 180 3.98 -8.97 3.79
N GLU A 181 4.98 -8.79 2.91
CA GLU A 181 4.82 -8.02 1.67
C GLU A 181 3.74 -8.61 0.74
N LEU A 182 3.70 -9.94 0.59
CA LEU A 182 2.64 -10.62 -0.18
C LEU A 182 1.26 -10.41 0.42
N SER A 183 1.14 -10.47 1.75
CA SER A 183 -0.12 -10.23 2.44
C SER A 183 -0.62 -8.79 2.18
N GLN A 184 0.27 -7.79 2.27
CA GLN A 184 -0.06 -6.41 1.92
C GLN A 184 -0.50 -6.26 0.47
N PHE A 185 0.21 -6.90 -0.47
CA PHE A 185 -0.14 -6.90 -1.88
C PHE A 185 -1.54 -7.48 -2.13
N ILE A 186 -1.85 -8.62 -1.51
CA ILE A 186 -3.14 -9.33 -1.62
C ILE A 186 -4.30 -8.49 -1.05
N ASN A 187 -4.04 -7.79 0.05
CA ASN A 187 -5.02 -6.96 0.74
C ASN A 187 -5.22 -5.58 0.09
N ASN A 188 -4.36 -5.18 -0.85
CA ASN A 188 -4.52 -3.94 -1.57
C ASN A 188 -5.67 -4.05 -2.61
N SER A 189 -6.68 -3.20 -2.44
CA SER A 189 -7.87 -3.15 -3.31
C SER A 189 -7.55 -2.78 -4.77
N ASN A 190 -6.42 -2.13 -5.05
CA ASN A 190 -6.02 -1.74 -6.39
C ASN A 190 -5.34 -2.87 -7.17
N TYR A 191 -4.87 -3.93 -6.51
CA TYR A 191 -4.05 -4.99 -7.12
C TYR A 191 -4.80 -6.31 -7.35
N GLN A 192 -6.14 -6.26 -7.40
CA GLN A 192 -6.98 -7.46 -7.50
C GLN A 192 -6.68 -8.32 -8.74
N ALA A 193 -6.22 -7.72 -9.86
CA ALA A 193 -5.86 -8.44 -11.08
C ALA A 193 -4.74 -9.49 -10.91
N LYS A 194 -3.89 -9.35 -9.88
CA LYS A 194 -2.81 -10.29 -9.56
C LYS A 194 -3.02 -11.04 -8.25
N LYS A 195 -4.15 -10.81 -7.57
CA LYS A 195 -4.42 -11.37 -6.23
C LYS A 195 -4.28 -12.88 -6.17
N SER A 196 -4.96 -13.63 -7.05
CA SER A 196 -4.88 -15.09 -7.04
C SER A 196 -3.47 -15.63 -7.30
N SER A 197 -2.68 -14.93 -8.12
CA SER A 197 -1.29 -15.30 -8.38
C SER A 197 -0.39 -15.03 -7.16
N ALA A 198 -0.65 -13.93 -6.43
CA ALA A 198 0.02 -13.62 -5.17
C ALA A 198 -0.38 -14.59 -4.04
N GLU A 199 -1.65 -14.97 -3.93
CA GLU A 199 -2.12 -15.97 -2.96
C GLU A 199 -1.46 -17.34 -3.20
N ALA A 200 -1.32 -17.76 -4.45
CA ALA A 200 -0.61 -18.99 -4.80
C ALA A 200 0.88 -18.93 -4.41
N LEU A 201 1.51 -17.77 -4.58
CA LEU A 201 2.90 -17.55 -4.19
C LEU A 201 3.06 -17.53 -2.66
N MET A 202 2.13 -16.90 -1.93
CA MET A 202 2.08 -16.87 -0.47
C MET A 202 1.98 -18.29 0.11
N LYS A 203 1.12 -19.15 -0.45
CA LYS A 203 1.02 -20.56 -0.03
C LYS A 203 2.35 -21.31 -0.16
N LYS A 204 3.14 -21.06 -1.20
CA LYS A 204 4.47 -21.69 -1.36
C LYS A 204 5.44 -21.26 -0.25
N VAL A 205 5.40 -19.97 0.12
CA VAL A 205 6.20 -19.42 1.22
C VAL A 205 5.79 -20.06 2.54
N GLU A 206 4.49 -20.16 2.81
CA GLU A 206 3.95 -20.75 4.05
C GLU A 206 4.33 -22.22 4.23
N VAL A 207 4.19 -23.04 3.19
CA VAL A 207 4.60 -24.46 3.24
C VAL A 207 6.10 -24.59 3.55
N THR A 208 6.93 -23.73 2.98
CA THR A 208 8.38 -23.76 3.22
C THR A 208 8.73 -23.36 4.65
N LEU A 209 8.09 -22.32 5.17
CA LEU A 209 8.26 -21.87 6.56
C LEU A 209 7.83 -22.94 7.58
N GLN A 210 6.73 -23.66 7.30
CA GLN A 210 6.27 -24.78 8.12
C GLN A 210 7.30 -25.91 8.13
N ASN A 211 7.80 -26.33 6.97
CA ASN A 211 8.80 -27.40 6.88
C ASN A 211 10.12 -27.03 7.59
N ASN A 212 10.57 -25.78 7.49
CA ASN A 212 11.77 -25.30 8.19
C ASN A 212 11.60 -25.27 9.73
N THR A 213 10.37 -25.35 10.25
CA THR A 213 10.10 -25.40 11.70
C THR A 213 10.05 -26.84 12.21
N SER A 214 9.77 -27.81 11.34
CA SER A 214 9.68 -29.25 11.65
C SER A 214 11.03 -29.96 11.77
N ASP A 215 12.09 -29.42 11.13
CA ASP A 215 13.44 -30.01 11.16
C ASP A 215 14.25 -29.67 12.43
N GLY A 216 13.69 -28.87 13.34
CA GLY A 216 14.33 -28.51 14.62
C GLY A 216 14.09 -29.49 15.78
N ASN A 217 13.28 -30.54 15.59
CA ASN A 217 12.87 -31.44 16.68
C ASN A 217 13.15 -32.93 16.37
N LYS A 218 14.37 -33.24 15.91
CA LYS A 218 14.91 -34.60 15.88
C LYS A 218 16.27 -34.62 16.57
N GLY A 219 16.25 -34.62 17.90
CA GLY A 219 17.51 -34.68 18.64
C GLY A 219 17.34 -34.65 20.15
N GLU A 220 16.56 -35.55 20.72
CA GLU A 220 16.83 -36.06 22.08
C GLU A 220 16.09 -37.39 22.29
N PHE A 221 16.85 -38.48 22.20
CA PHE A 221 16.48 -39.78 22.75
C PHE A 221 17.52 -40.09 23.84
N PRO A 222 17.11 -40.23 25.11
CA PRO A 222 17.68 -41.25 26.00
C PRO A 222 16.99 -42.60 25.81
#